data_AF-A0A7Y9NBH2-F1
#
_entry.id   AF-A0A7Y9NBH2-F1
#
_cell.length_a   1.000
_cell.length_b   1.000
_cell.length_c   1.000
_cell.angle_alpha   90.00
_cell.angle_beta   90.00
_cell.angle_gamma   90.00
#
_symmetry.space_group_name_H-M   'P 1'
#
loop_
_entity.id
_entity.type
_entity.pdbx_description
1 polymer ?
#
loop_
_entity_poly.entity_id
_entity_poly.type
_entity_poly.pdbx_seq_one_letter_code
_entity_poly.pdbx_strand_id
1 'polypeptide(L)'
;MQTARPAPPSVPLCRPRHRPQIVTTTGAPTGHQLGAPVPALVHFECHLCQKATVPSPSLAIAELRWTDPDLASQLIPISHLARARGAVLARMPAAHAA
;
A
#
# COMPACT_ATOMS: atom_id res chain seq x y z
N MET A 1 -3.07 11.73 -6.71
CA MET A 1 -3.08 10.93 -7.95
C MET A 1 -2.85 9.47 -7.57
N GLN A 2 -3.40 8.52 -8.33
CA GLN A 2 -3.13 7.09 -8.14
C GLN A 2 -2.72 6.47 -9.48
N THR A 3 -1.68 5.63 -9.44
CA THR A 3 -1.24 4.84 -10.60
C THR A 3 -1.15 3.37 -10.22
N ALA A 4 -1.44 2.50 -11.17
CA ALA A 4 -1.40 1.05 -10.99
C ALA A 4 -0.56 0.42 -12.11
N ARG A 5 0.23 -0.59 -11.75
CA ARG A 5 0.94 -1.44 -12.71
C ARG A 5 0.89 -2.89 -12.26
N PRO A 6 0.95 -3.86 -13.19
CA PRO A 6 1.05 -5.27 -12.81
C PRO A 6 2.28 -5.54 -11.94
N ALA A 7 2.13 -6.44 -10.97
CA ALA A 7 3.27 -6.98 -10.23
C ALA A 7 4.22 -7.72 -11.19
N PRO A 8 5.55 -7.67 -10.96
CA PRO A 8 6.51 -8.38 -11.78
C PRO A 8 6.35 -9.90 -11.64
N PRO A 9 6.81 -10.70 -12.63
CA PRO A 9 6.67 -12.16 -12.59
C PRO A 9 7.32 -12.85 -11.39
N SER A 10 8.29 -12.20 -10.74
CA SER A 10 8.93 -12.69 -9.51
C SER A 10 8.01 -12.67 -8.28
N VAL A 11 6.92 -11.89 -8.32
CA VAL A 11 5.96 -11.80 -7.22
C VAL A 11 4.93 -12.92 -7.35
N PRO A 12 4.74 -13.75 -6.30
CA PRO A 12 3.79 -14.85 -6.33
C PRO A 12 2.36 -14.36 -6.59
N LEU A 13 1.66 -15.12 -7.42
CA LEU A 13 0.23 -14.93 -7.64
C LEU A 13 -0.53 -15.35 -6.38
N CYS A 14 -1.58 -14.61 -6.05
CA CYS A 14 -2.47 -15.01 -4.96
C CYS A 14 -3.30 -16.26 -5.28
N ARG A 15 -3.65 -16.47 -6.56
CA ARG A 15 -4.29 -17.67 -7.13
C ARG A 15 -3.91 -17.80 -8.61
N PRO A 16 -4.01 -18.99 -9.23
CA PRO A 16 -3.84 -19.13 -10.66
C PRO A 16 -4.72 -18.14 -11.45
N ARG A 17 -4.17 -17.57 -12.53
CA ARG A 17 -4.81 -16.55 -13.40
C ARG A 17 -5.08 -15.19 -12.76
N HIS A 18 -4.81 -15.00 -11.47
CA HIS A 18 -4.91 -13.68 -10.86
C HIS A 18 -3.70 -12.82 -11.27
N ARG A 19 -3.91 -11.51 -11.37
CA ARG A 19 -2.84 -10.56 -11.71
C ARG A 19 -2.77 -9.45 -10.65
N PRO A 20 -2.02 -9.66 -9.56
CA PRO A 20 -1.83 -8.64 -8.54
C PRO A 20 -1.29 -7.34 -9.17
N GLN A 21 -1.72 -6.21 -8.64
CA GLN A 21 -1.28 -4.88 -9.04
C GLN A 21 -0.44 -4.26 -7.93
N ILE A 22 0.55 -3.48 -8.32
CA ILE A 22 1.28 -2.53 -7.48
C ILE A 22 0.63 -1.18 -7.72
N VAL A 23 0.10 -0.59 -6.66
CA VAL A 23 -0.60 0.69 -6.71
C VAL A 23 0.17 1.71 -5.91
N THR A 24 0.49 2.84 -6.53
CA THR A 24 1.13 3.98 -5.89
C THR A 24 0.14 5.12 -5.80
N THR A 25 -0.01 5.67 -4.60
CA THR A 25 -0.88 6.80 -4.33
C THR A 25 -0.07 7.98 -3.82
N THR A 26 -0.26 9.14 -4.45
CA THR A 26 0.34 10.41 -4.05
C THR A 26 -0.73 11.43 -3.68
N GLY A 27 -0.35 12.38 -2.83
CA GLY A 27 -1.20 13.47 -2.40
C GLY A 27 -1.88 13.23 -1.05
N ALA A 28 -2.17 14.34 -0.38
CA ALA A 28 -2.70 14.35 0.97
C ALA A 28 -4.13 13.76 0.99
N PRO A 29 -4.49 12.92 1.97
CA PRO A 29 -5.88 12.60 2.21
C PRO A 29 -6.64 13.84 2.71
N THR A 30 -7.97 13.80 2.62
CA THR A 30 -8.84 14.85 3.17
C THR A 30 -8.57 15.02 4.66
N GLY A 31 -8.38 16.26 5.13
CA GLY A 31 -8.12 16.57 6.53
C GLY A 31 -6.68 16.31 6.99
N HIS A 32 -5.74 16.03 6.08
CA HIS A 32 -4.33 15.92 6.43
C HIS A 32 -3.77 17.26 6.93
N GLN A 33 -2.93 17.20 7.96
CA GLN A 33 -2.35 18.40 8.57
C GLN A 33 -1.46 19.15 7.57
N LEU A 34 -1.65 20.46 7.46
CA LEU A 34 -0.81 21.33 6.63
C LEU A 34 0.65 21.30 7.13
N GLY A 35 1.60 21.20 6.20
CA GLY A 35 3.02 21.10 6.49
C GLY A 35 3.49 19.71 6.94
N ALA A 36 2.58 18.77 7.25
CA ALA A 36 2.97 17.40 7.57
C ALA A 36 3.38 16.62 6.30
N PRO A 37 4.39 15.75 6.38
CA PRO A 37 4.89 15.02 5.23
C PRO A 37 3.81 14.12 4.61
N VAL A 38 3.80 14.05 3.28
CA VAL A 38 2.92 13.16 2.50
C VAL A 38 3.76 12.43 1.45
N PRO A 39 4.50 11.39 1.84
CA PRO A 39 5.20 10.58 0.86
C PRO A 39 4.21 9.84 -0.04
N ALA A 40 4.71 9.39 -1.20
CA ALA A 40 4.01 8.39 -1.98
C ALA A 40 3.86 7.11 -1.14
N LEU A 41 2.68 6.52 -1.15
CA LEU A 41 2.44 5.23 -0.52
C LEU A 41 2.17 4.19 -1.60
N VAL A 42 2.75 3.01 -1.43
CA VAL A 42 2.59 1.87 -2.30
C VAL A 42 1.94 0.70 -1.55
N HIS A 43 1.08 -0.02 -2.24
CA HIS A 43 0.52 -1.29 -1.80
C HIS A 43 0.38 -2.26 -2.97
N PHE A 44 0.45 -3.55 -2.67
CA PHE A 44 0.03 -4.61 -3.58
C PHE A 44 -1.45 -4.92 -3.34
N GLU A 45 -2.20 -5.18 -4.40
CA GLU A 45 -3.61 -5.58 -4.34
C GLU A 45 -3.98 -6.65 -5.36
N CYS A 46 -5.01 -7.42 -5.07
CA CYS A 46 -5.69 -8.23 -6.07
C CYS A 46 -7.19 -7.99 -5.99
N HIS A 47 -7.73 -7.38 -7.03
CA HIS A 47 -9.17 -7.10 -7.14
C HIS A 47 -10.02 -8.39 -7.08
N LEU A 48 -9.58 -9.49 -7.69
CA LEU A 48 -10.33 -10.75 -7.64
C LEU A 48 -10.38 -11.37 -6.23
N CYS A 49 -9.35 -11.16 -5.41
CA CYS A 49 -9.34 -11.62 -4.01
C CYS A 49 -9.87 -10.57 -3.02
N GLN A 50 -10.16 -9.35 -3.48
CA GLN A 50 -10.56 -8.21 -2.64
C GLN A 50 -9.59 -7.92 -1.48
N LYS A 51 -8.30 -8.23 -1.66
CA LYS A 51 -7.26 -8.07 -0.63
C LYS A 51 -6.11 -7.19 -1.10
N ALA A 52 -5.50 -6.48 -0.15
CA ALA A 52 -4.35 -5.63 -0.35
C ALA A 52 -3.38 -5.70 0.83
N THR A 53 -2.14 -5.31 0.61
CA THR A 53 -1.20 -5.01 1.70
C THR A 53 -1.56 -3.69 2.36
N VAL A 54 -1.20 -3.51 3.63
CA VAL A 54 -1.22 -2.19 4.27
C VAL A 54 -0.26 -1.26 3.50
N PRO A 55 -0.68 -0.03 3.13
CA PRO A 55 0.18 0.91 2.42
C PRO A 55 1.51 1.19 3.14
N SER A 56 2.55 1.43 2.37
CA SER A 56 3.92 1.65 2.87
C SER A 56 4.63 2.72 2.03
N PRO A 57 5.51 3.54 2.60
CA PRO A 57 6.41 4.39 1.80
C PRO A 57 7.52 3.57 1.11
N SER A 58 7.73 2.31 1.51
CA SER A 58 8.73 1.41 0.95
C SER A 58 8.09 0.31 0.11
N LEU A 59 8.48 0.22 -1.17
CA LEU A 59 8.08 -0.84 -2.08
C LEU A 59 8.50 -2.22 -1.55
N ALA A 60 9.73 -2.35 -1.03
CA ALA A 60 10.24 -3.60 -0.50
C ALA A 60 9.39 -4.13 0.67
N ILE A 61 8.92 -3.24 1.55
CA ILE A 61 8.02 -3.62 2.65
C ILE A 61 6.64 -4.02 2.14
N ALA A 62 6.10 -3.31 1.15
CA ALA A 62 4.82 -3.66 0.54
C ALA A 62 4.91 -5.02 -0.19
N GLU A 63 6.04 -5.29 -0.86
CA GLU A 63 6.30 -6.57 -1.51
C GLU A 63 6.43 -7.70 -0.48
N LEU A 64 7.25 -7.53 0.57
CA LEU A 64 7.41 -8.51 1.65
C LEU A 64 6.07 -8.90 2.27
N ARG A 65 5.21 -7.93 2.58
CA ARG A 65 3.85 -8.18 3.11
C ARG A 65 2.96 -9.01 2.18
N TRP A 66 3.22 -8.95 0.87
CA TRP A 66 2.46 -9.72 -0.12
C TRP A 66 3.03 -11.13 -0.31
N THR A 67 4.36 -11.25 -0.29
CA THR A 67 5.08 -12.47 -0.66
C THR A 67 5.31 -13.42 0.51
N ASP A 68 5.44 -12.91 1.72
CA ASP A 68 5.68 -13.68 2.94
C ASP A 68 4.37 -14.34 3.43
N PRO A 69 4.29 -15.69 3.45
CA PRO A 69 3.13 -16.41 3.96
C PRO A 69 2.82 -16.12 5.43
N ASP A 70 3.83 -15.82 6.26
CA ASP A 70 3.66 -15.56 7.68
C ASP A 70 2.99 -14.19 7.93
N LEU A 71 3.08 -13.29 6.94
CA LEU A 71 2.44 -11.97 6.95
C LEU A 71 1.06 -11.97 6.27
N ALA A 72 0.58 -13.10 5.75
CA ALA A 72 -0.67 -13.17 5.01
C ALA A 72 -1.90 -12.71 5.84
N SER A 73 -1.86 -12.89 7.16
CA SER A 73 -2.88 -12.44 8.10
C SER A 73 -2.96 -10.91 8.24
N GLN A 74 -1.93 -10.18 7.79
CA GLN A 74 -1.86 -8.72 7.81
C GLN A 74 -2.42 -8.07 6.54
N LEU A 75 -2.81 -8.88 5.55
CA LEU A 75 -3.52 -8.38 4.36
C LEU A 75 -4.88 -7.82 4.79
N ILE A 76 -5.23 -6.68 4.22
CA ILE A 76 -6.47 -5.95 4.49
C ILE A 76 -7.44 -6.07 3.31
N PRO A 77 -8.75 -5.96 3.54
CA PRO A 77 -9.71 -5.75 2.45
C PRO A 77 -9.37 -4.49 1.65
N ILE A 78 -9.56 -4.52 0.32
CA ILE A 78 -9.34 -3.33 -0.54
C ILE A 78 -10.19 -2.14 -0.09
N SER A 79 -11.41 -2.38 0.40
CA SER A 79 -12.30 -1.34 0.94
C SER A 79 -11.69 -0.56 2.12
N HIS A 80 -10.67 -1.10 2.80
CA HIS A 80 -10.02 -0.46 3.93
C HIS A 80 -8.81 0.41 3.54
N LEU A 81 -8.43 0.48 2.26
CA LEU A 81 -7.23 1.18 1.79
C LEU A 81 -7.20 2.66 2.20
N ALA A 82 -8.30 3.39 2.05
CA ALA A 82 -8.37 4.81 2.41
C ALA A 82 -8.09 5.03 3.90
N ARG A 83 -8.71 4.21 4.76
CA ARG A 83 -8.48 4.24 6.22
C ARG A 83 -7.05 3.87 6.57
N ALA A 84 -6.52 2.80 5.97
CA ALA A 84 -5.16 2.32 6.23
C ALA A 84 -4.12 3.37 5.82
N ARG A 85 -4.32 4.03 4.68
CA ARG A 85 -3.50 5.16 4.22
C ARG A 85 -3.49 6.31 5.23
N GLY A 86 -4.65 6.71 5.73
CA GLY A 86 -4.75 7.74 6.77
C GLY A 86 -3.99 7.34 8.04
N ALA A 87 -4.15 6.09 8.51
CA ALA A 87 -3.46 5.59 9.69
C ALA A 87 -1.94 5.52 9.54
N VAL A 88 -1.44 5.18 8.34
CA VAL A 88 0.00 5.17 8.04
C VAL A 88 0.56 6.58 8.08
N LEU A 89 -0.09 7.54 7.41
CA LEU A 89 0.36 8.94 7.39
C LEU A 89 0.32 9.59 8.77
N ALA A 90 -0.71 9.31 9.58
CA ALA A 90 -0.83 9.85 10.94
C ALA A 90 0.27 9.37 11.90
N ARG A 91 0.93 8.23 11.60
CA ARG A 91 2.03 7.68 12.41
C ARG A 91 3.41 8.14 11.91
N MET A 92 3.48 8.85 10.78
CA MET A 92 4.76 9.31 10.27
C MET A 92 5.27 10.47 11.14
N PRO A 93 6.54 10.44 11.56
CA PRO A 93 7.13 11.57 12.25
C PRO A 93 7.11 12.79 11.32
N ALA A 94 6.83 13.97 11.90
CA ALA A 94 7.00 15.21 11.17
C ALA A 94 8.47 15.32 10.73
N ALA A 95 8.70 15.45 9.42
CA ALA A 95 10.02 15.79 8.91
C ALA A 95 10.34 17.19 9.45
N HIS A 96 11.29 17.29 10.38
CA HIS A 96 11.86 18.58 10.75
C HIS A 96 12.64 19.08 9.53
N ALA A 97 12.22 20.20 8.95
CA ALA A 97 13.05 20.93 8.02
C ALA A 97 14.29 21.39 8.79
N ALA A 98 15.46 20.88 8.38
CA ALA A 98 16.76 21.37 8.82
C ALA A 98 17.15 22.62 8.02
#